data_AF-A0A932B5U4-F1
#
_entry.id   AF-A0A932B5U4-F1
#
_cell.length_a   1.000
_cell.length_b   1.000
_cell.length_c   1.000
_cell.angle_alpha   90.00
_cell.angle_beta   90.00
_cell.angle_gamma   90.00
#
_symmetry.space_group_name_H-M   'P 1'
#
loop_
_entity.id
_entity.type
_entity.pdbx_description
1 polymer ?
#
loop_
_entity_poly.entity_id
_entity_poly.type
_entity_poly.pdbx_seq_one_letter_code
_entity_poly.pdbx_strand_id
1 'polypeptide(L)'
;MSVVPAALGRIAEGYAAGVPYSPLYDDVYHPAVGAWAQAQHVFMAGNALPTRWQGRTRFVILETGFGLGNNFLATWAAWRADPKRCDHLVFMSIEKHPLRRDDLARVHGLHGHDAGAAPEAATRSGELPDLQKMSEADRATRLALARKLVDAWPPLTPGMHTLHFDLAQGDCGAASSGSQRISLMLGLGDVADLLPRLVASVDAFYLDGFAPAKNPHMWDSGLLSRLNRLAAPDSTVATWSCARAVRDALTTAGFEVERIPGFAYKHNMLRAVYKPRFTPPLQAGGW
;
A
#
# COMPACT_ATOMS: atom_id res chain seq x y z
N MET A 1 14.98 8.48 -17.66
CA MET A 1 13.53 8.79 -17.61
C MET A 1 13.31 9.91 -16.61
N SER A 2 12.39 10.83 -16.86
CA SER A 2 12.00 11.89 -15.91
C SER A 2 10.81 11.45 -15.05
N VAL A 3 10.85 11.72 -13.75
CA VAL A 3 9.68 11.53 -12.87
C VAL A 3 8.70 12.68 -13.10
N VAL A 4 7.44 12.36 -13.37
CA VAL A 4 6.37 13.35 -13.53
C VAL A 4 5.47 13.26 -12.30
N PRO A 5 5.45 14.28 -11.42
CA PRO A 5 4.64 14.24 -10.21
C PRO A 5 3.14 14.13 -10.53
N ALA A 6 2.38 13.47 -9.66
CA ALA A 6 0.93 13.45 -9.79
C ALA A 6 0.33 14.85 -9.64
N ALA A 7 -0.64 15.17 -10.49
CA ALA A 7 -1.51 16.33 -10.32
C ALA A 7 -2.76 15.89 -9.56
N LEU A 8 -3.14 16.64 -8.52
CA LEU A 8 -4.39 16.42 -7.78
C LEU A 8 -5.49 17.31 -8.37
N GLY A 9 -6.56 16.69 -8.87
CA GLY A 9 -7.72 17.41 -9.42
C GLY A 9 -8.74 17.83 -8.35
N ARG A 10 -9.64 18.76 -8.70
CA ARG A 10 -10.62 19.40 -7.80
C ARG A 10 -11.93 18.62 -7.60
N ILE A 11 -11.91 17.28 -7.65
CA ILE A 11 -13.08 16.36 -7.62
C ILE A 11 -13.65 16.13 -9.03
N ALA A 12 -13.88 14.87 -9.40
CA ALA A 12 -14.64 14.50 -10.60
C ALA A 12 -16.14 14.50 -10.29
N GLU A 13 -16.96 14.93 -11.25
CA GLU A 13 -18.42 14.86 -11.15
C GLU A 13 -18.86 13.45 -10.71
N GLY A 14 -19.68 13.36 -9.67
CA GLY A 14 -20.17 12.08 -9.11
C GLY A 14 -19.39 11.49 -7.93
N TYR A 15 -18.29 12.11 -7.49
CA TYR A 15 -17.55 11.69 -6.28
C TYR A 15 -17.73 12.68 -5.11
N ALA A 16 -17.66 12.16 -3.88
CA ALA A 16 -17.80 12.97 -2.67
C ALA A 16 -16.67 14.02 -2.55
N ALA A 17 -17.02 15.21 -2.06
CA ALA A 17 -16.06 16.30 -1.86
C ALA A 17 -14.94 15.89 -0.88
N GLY A 18 -13.68 16.18 -1.27
CA GLY A 18 -12.50 15.91 -0.45
C GLY A 18 -11.78 14.57 -0.71
N VAL A 19 -12.29 13.71 -1.59
CA VAL A 19 -11.55 12.52 -2.04
C VAL A 19 -10.52 12.92 -3.10
N PRO A 20 -9.21 12.62 -2.92
CA PRO A 20 -8.21 12.93 -3.93
C PRO A 20 -8.49 12.21 -5.25
N TYR A 21 -8.45 12.96 -6.34
CA TYR A 21 -8.71 12.48 -7.71
C TYR A 21 -7.47 12.68 -8.58
N SER A 22 -7.18 11.70 -9.43
CA SER A 22 -6.12 11.77 -10.44
C SER A 22 -6.72 12.08 -11.81
N PRO A 23 -6.51 13.29 -12.37
CA PRO A 23 -6.94 13.62 -13.72
C PRO A 23 -6.26 12.78 -14.79
N LEU A 24 -5.05 12.27 -14.51
CA LEU A 24 -4.30 11.44 -15.45
C LEU A 24 -4.96 10.08 -15.67
N TYR A 25 -5.47 9.48 -14.60
CA TYR A 25 -6.12 8.18 -14.64
C TYR A 25 -7.64 8.27 -14.68
N ASP A 26 -8.19 9.49 -14.61
CA ASP A 26 -9.61 9.76 -14.46
C ASP A 26 -10.26 8.96 -13.32
N ASP A 27 -9.59 8.83 -12.18
CA ASP A 27 -10.06 7.98 -11.07
C ASP A 27 -9.69 8.53 -9.69
N VAL A 28 -10.39 8.06 -8.66
CA VAL A 28 -10.10 8.40 -7.25
C VAL A 28 -9.02 7.50 -6.67
N TYR A 29 -8.19 8.06 -5.79
CA TYR A 29 -7.12 7.29 -5.13
C TYR A 29 -7.64 6.28 -4.10
N HIS A 30 -8.83 6.48 -3.56
CA HIS A 30 -9.49 5.54 -2.65
C HIS A 30 -11.02 5.77 -2.66
N PRO A 31 -11.82 4.76 -2.28
CA PRO A 31 -13.26 4.92 -2.15
C PRO A 31 -13.63 5.87 -0.99
N ALA A 32 -14.85 6.41 -1.03
CA ALA A 32 -15.36 7.38 -0.04
C ALA A 32 -15.45 6.81 1.39
N VAL A 33 -15.53 5.48 1.54
CA VAL A 33 -15.51 4.76 2.82
C VAL A 33 -14.15 4.81 3.56
N GLY A 34 -13.16 5.50 2.98
CA GLY A 34 -11.89 5.82 3.63
C GLY A 34 -10.77 4.84 3.30
N ALA A 35 -9.60 5.38 2.96
CA ALA A 35 -8.42 4.59 2.60
C ALA A 35 -7.87 3.73 3.74
N TRP A 36 -8.02 4.17 4.99
CA TRP A 36 -7.47 3.46 6.15
C TRP A 36 -8.17 2.12 6.39
N ALA A 37 -9.50 2.11 6.41
CA ALA A 37 -10.28 0.90 6.60
C ALA A 37 -10.14 -0.06 5.40
N GLN A 38 -10.02 0.48 4.18
CA GLN A 38 -9.69 -0.32 3.00
C GLN A 38 -8.31 -0.99 3.16
N ALA A 39 -7.29 -0.27 3.60
CA ALA A 39 -5.96 -0.83 3.81
C ALA A 39 -5.97 -1.99 4.82
N GLN A 40 -6.68 -1.79 5.94
CA GLN A 40 -6.85 -2.82 6.97
C GLN A 40 -7.62 -4.05 6.46
N HIS A 41 -8.71 -3.84 5.73
CA HIS A 41 -9.56 -4.95 5.30
C HIS A 41 -9.00 -5.69 4.08
N VAL A 42 -8.66 -4.96 3.02
CA VAL A 42 -8.24 -5.56 1.75
C VAL A 42 -6.83 -6.10 1.88
N PHE A 43 -5.87 -5.24 2.22
CA PHE A 43 -4.47 -5.58 2.11
C PHE A 43 -3.95 -6.30 3.34
N MET A 44 -4.20 -5.77 4.54
CA MET A 44 -3.70 -6.40 5.75
C MET A 44 -4.41 -7.71 6.07
N ALA A 45 -5.75 -7.69 6.21
CA ALA A 45 -6.48 -8.92 6.51
C ALA A 45 -6.42 -9.93 5.35
N GLY A 46 -6.41 -9.46 4.10
CA GLY A 46 -6.18 -10.32 2.92
C GLY A 46 -4.82 -11.03 2.92
N ASN A 47 -3.80 -10.43 3.54
CA ASN A 47 -2.48 -11.03 3.75
C ASN A 47 -2.29 -11.65 5.15
N ALA A 48 -3.36 -11.83 5.94
CA ALA A 48 -3.33 -12.36 7.30
C ALA A 48 -2.36 -11.61 8.25
N LEU A 49 -2.30 -10.29 8.11
CA LEU A 49 -1.58 -9.39 9.00
C LEU A 49 -2.51 -8.90 10.12
N PRO A 50 -2.02 -8.72 11.36
CA PRO A 50 -0.60 -8.71 11.76
C PRO A 50 0.03 -10.10 12.00
N THR A 51 -0.75 -11.16 12.15
CA THR A 51 -0.28 -12.47 12.64
C THR A 51 0.97 -13.01 11.94
N ARG A 52 1.09 -12.88 10.61
CA ARG A 52 2.23 -13.44 9.85
C ARG A 52 3.57 -12.75 10.08
N TRP A 53 3.61 -11.50 10.55
CA TRP A 53 4.88 -10.85 10.88
C TRP A 53 5.34 -11.12 12.31
N GLN A 54 4.52 -11.78 13.14
CA GLN A 54 4.81 -11.89 14.56
C GLN A 54 5.99 -12.80 14.86
N GLY A 55 6.87 -12.37 15.75
CA GLY A 55 8.06 -13.12 16.18
C GLY A 55 9.13 -13.32 15.10
N ARG A 56 9.00 -12.66 13.94
CA ARG A 56 9.99 -12.75 12.86
C ARG A 56 11.07 -11.69 13.02
N THR A 57 12.29 -11.98 12.61
CA THR A 57 13.36 -10.96 12.56
C THR A 57 13.13 -9.94 11.43
N ARG A 58 12.50 -10.37 10.34
CA ARG A 58 12.21 -9.53 9.17
C ARG A 58 10.92 -9.96 8.48
N PHE A 59 10.17 -8.98 7.99
CA PHE A 59 8.99 -9.17 7.15
C PHE A 59 9.01 -8.19 5.98
N VAL A 60 8.74 -8.66 4.77
CA VAL A 60 8.85 -7.86 3.53
C VAL A 60 7.50 -7.75 2.83
N ILE A 61 7.04 -6.53 2.63
CA ILE A 61 5.84 -6.20 1.86
C ILE A 61 6.26 -5.54 0.54
N LEU A 62 5.62 -5.91 -0.56
CA LEU A 62 5.75 -5.22 -1.85
C LEU A 62 4.40 -4.67 -2.31
N GLU A 63 4.37 -3.39 -2.62
CA GLU A 63 3.22 -2.67 -3.17
C GLU A 63 3.52 -2.18 -4.59
N THR A 64 2.53 -2.28 -5.48
CA THR A 64 2.69 -1.89 -6.89
C THR A 64 2.31 -0.43 -7.20
N GLY A 65 1.74 0.30 -6.24
CA GLY A 65 1.36 1.71 -6.37
C GLY A 65 1.29 2.40 -5.01
N PHE A 66 2.23 3.31 -4.72
CA PHE A 66 2.26 4.01 -3.42
C PHE A 66 1.08 4.97 -3.23
N GLY A 67 0.68 5.66 -4.30
CA GLY A 67 -0.38 6.66 -4.31
C GLY A 67 -0.18 7.72 -3.24
N LEU A 68 -1.09 7.73 -2.26
CA LEU A 68 -1.07 8.67 -1.13
C LEU A 68 -0.37 8.10 0.11
N GLY A 69 0.22 6.90 0.03
CA GLY A 69 0.88 6.23 1.16
C GLY A 69 -0.07 5.68 2.23
N ASN A 70 -1.38 5.59 1.97
CA ASN A 70 -2.36 5.15 2.97
C ASN A 70 -2.12 3.71 3.44
N ASN A 71 -1.82 2.78 2.51
CA ASN A 71 -1.51 1.40 2.86
C ASN A 71 -0.24 1.31 3.71
N PHE A 72 0.80 2.08 3.36
CA PHE A 72 2.02 2.17 4.15
C PHE A 72 1.75 2.69 5.56
N LEU A 73 1.01 3.80 5.70
CA LEU A 73 0.70 4.40 7.00
C LEU A 73 -0.17 3.48 7.88
N ALA A 74 -1.18 2.82 7.30
CA ALA A 74 -2.02 1.86 8.02
C ALA A 74 -1.21 0.64 8.47
N THR A 75 -0.35 0.11 7.59
CA THR A 75 0.54 -1.01 7.89
C THR A 75 1.55 -0.62 8.98
N TRP A 76 2.14 0.58 8.90
CA TRP A 76 3.08 1.08 9.90
C TRP A 76 2.41 1.24 11.26
N ALA A 77 1.20 1.81 11.31
CA ALA A 77 0.45 1.95 12.56
C ALA A 77 0.17 0.58 13.21
N ALA A 78 -0.30 -0.39 12.42
CA ALA A 78 -0.58 -1.72 12.93
C ALA A 78 0.69 -2.47 13.36
N TRP A 79 1.79 -2.34 12.60
CA TRP A 79 3.07 -2.90 12.99
C TRP A 79 3.53 -2.31 14.33
N ARG A 80 3.49 -0.97 14.49
CA ARG A 80 3.86 -0.30 15.74
C ARG A 80 2.97 -0.71 16.92
N ALA A 81 1.68 -0.92 16.69
CA ALA A 81 0.73 -1.31 17.73
C ALA A 81 0.86 -2.78 18.16
N ASP A 82 1.47 -3.64 17.34
CA ASP A 82 1.61 -5.06 17.65
C ASP A 82 2.83 -5.32 18.56
N PRO A 83 2.64 -5.77 19.82
CA PRO A 83 3.73 -6.06 20.73
C PRO A 83 4.57 -7.27 20.29
N LYS A 84 4.04 -8.12 19.41
CA LYS A 84 4.72 -9.30 18.86
C LYS A 84 5.29 -9.06 17.46
N ARG A 85 5.23 -7.82 16.94
CA ARG A 85 5.72 -7.45 15.60
C ARG A 85 7.12 -7.96 15.29
N CYS A 86 7.43 -8.06 14.01
CA CYS A 86 8.80 -8.34 13.56
C CYS A 86 9.77 -7.22 13.92
N ASP A 87 11.06 -7.55 14.03
CA ASP A 87 12.10 -6.55 14.34
C ASP A 87 12.28 -5.55 13.20
N HIS A 88 12.28 -6.03 11.94
CA HIS A 88 12.42 -5.20 10.76
C HIS A 88 11.29 -5.41 9.76
N LEU A 89 10.41 -4.41 9.63
CA LEU A 89 9.44 -4.35 8.55
C LEU A 89 10.04 -3.61 7.35
N VAL A 90 10.17 -4.29 6.22
CA VAL A 90 10.55 -3.67 4.93
C VAL A 90 9.30 -3.51 4.09
N PHE A 91 8.94 -2.28 3.79
CA PHE A 91 7.83 -1.95 2.90
C PHE A 91 8.41 -1.41 1.59
N MET A 92 8.34 -2.18 0.52
CA MET A 92 8.74 -1.75 -0.82
C MET A 92 7.50 -1.26 -1.56
N SER A 93 7.57 -0.11 -2.21
CA SER A 93 6.48 0.39 -3.04
C SER A 93 7.03 1.04 -4.30
N ILE A 94 6.33 0.88 -5.42
CA ILE A 94 6.67 1.51 -6.69
C ILE A 94 5.61 2.56 -7.02
N GLU A 95 6.04 3.75 -7.42
CA GLU A 95 5.16 4.84 -7.80
C GLU A 95 5.66 5.56 -9.04
N LYS A 96 4.80 5.63 -10.05
CA LYS A 96 5.10 6.26 -11.33
C LYS A 96 4.95 7.79 -11.27
N HIS A 97 3.97 8.25 -10.51
CA HIS A 97 3.60 9.66 -10.36
C HIS A 97 3.56 10.05 -8.88
N PRO A 98 4.72 10.17 -8.22
CA PRO A 98 4.76 10.53 -6.81
C PRO A 98 4.21 11.94 -6.59
N LEU A 99 3.55 12.16 -5.45
CA LEU A 99 3.16 13.50 -5.05
C LEU A 99 4.38 14.36 -4.72
N ARG A 100 4.23 15.68 -4.88
CA ARG A 100 5.13 16.64 -4.24
C ARG A 100 4.96 16.57 -2.73
N ARG A 101 6.00 16.92 -1.98
CA ARG A 101 5.98 16.92 -0.51
C ARG A 101 4.80 17.73 0.04
N ASP A 102 4.57 18.92 -0.49
CA ASP A 102 3.49 19.81 -0.04
C ASP A 102 2.09 19.25 -0.39
N ASP A 103 1.97 18.58 -1.53
CA ASP A 103 0.73 17.92 -1.92
C ASP A 103 0.43 16.72 -1.00
N LEU A 104 1.47 15.93 -0.66
CA LEU A 104 1.37 14.82 0.30
C LEU A 104 0.99 15.32 1.70
N ALA A 105 1.58 16.43 2.14
CA ALA A 105 1.23 17.07 3.40
C ALA A 105 -0.21 17.58 3.41
N ARG A 106 -0.68 18.18 2.31
CA ARG A 106 -2.05 18.67 2.16
C ARG A 106 -3.07 17.54 2.22
N VAL A 107 -2.88 16.45 1.46
CA VAL A 107 -3.83 15.32 1.46
C VAL A 107 -3.92 14.62 2.82
N HIS A 108 -2.88 14.71 3.66
CA HIS A 108 -2.90 14.17 5.01
C HIS A 108 -3.41 15.15 6.08
N GLY A 109 -3.70 16.40 5.73
CA GLY A 109 -4.19 17.43 6.65
C GLY A 109 -3.10 18.03 7.54
N LEU A 110 -1.85 18.06 7.06
CA LEU A 110 -0.69 18.55 7.80
C LEU A 110 -0.38 20.04 7.58
N HIS A 111 -1.04 20.66 6.60
CA HIS A 111 -1.11 22.12 6.49
C HIS A 111 -2.40 22.58 7.16
N GLY A 112 -2.24 23.35 8.25
CA GLY A 112 -3.36 24.11 8.80
C GLY A 112 -3.85 25.12 7.75
N HIS A 113 -5.17 25.24 7.62
CA HIS A 113 -5.90 26.26 6.87
C HIS A 113 -5.04 27.32 6.17
N ASP A 114 -4.71 27.12 4.89
CA ASP A 114 -4.81 28.27 3.99
C ASP A 114 -6.30 28.62 3.94
N ALA A 115 -6.65 29.71 4.62
CA ALA A 115 -7.95 30.34 4.55
C ALA A 115 -8.21 30.78 3.10
N GLY A 116 -8.74 29.87 2.28
CA GLY A 116 -8.98 30.14 0.87
C GLY A 116 -9.70 29.06 0.05
N ALA A 117 -9.91 27.85 0.58
CA ALA A 117 -10.85 26.89 -0.01
C ALA A 117 -11.16 25.77 1.00
N ALA A 118 -12.11 26.00 1.91
CA ALA A 118 -12.86 24.89 2.45
C ALA A 118 -13.72 24.31 1.31
N PRO A 119 -13.71 23.00 1.02
CA PRO A 119 -14.84 22.44 0.31
C PRO A 119 -16.02 22.56 1.27
N GLU A 120 -16.97 23.44 0.95
CA GLU A 120 -18.23 23.53 1.67
C GLU A 120 -18.78 22.12 1.88
N ALA A 121 -19.17 21.85 3.13
CA ALA A 121 -19.83 20.62 3.50
C ALA A 121 -21.05 20.44 2.60
N ALA A 122 -20.94 19.53 1.62
CA ALA A 122 -22.05 19.06 0.82
C ALA A 122 -23.02 18.31 1.74
N THR A 123 -23.91 19.09 2.34
CA THR A 123 -25.05 18.59 3.08
C THR A 123 -26.08 18.16 2.04
N ARG A 124 -26.22 16.85 1.79
CA ARG A 124 -27.51 16.12 1.84
C ARG A 124 -27.47 14.72 1.20
N SER A 125 -27.91 13.78 2.04
CA SER A 125 -28.77 12.61 1.78
C SER A 125 -28.31 11.54 0.78
N GLY A 126 -27.46 10.67 1.30
CA GLY A 126 -27.51 9.22 1.09
C GLY A 126 -26.72 8.61 2.24
N GLU A 127 -27.39 8.05 3.26
CA GLU A 127 -26.71 7.40 4.39
C GLU A 127 -25.87 6.23 3.86
N LEU A 128 -24.58 6.50 3.64
CA LEU A 128 -23.58 5.46 3.58
C LEU A 128 -23.61 4.76 4.95
N PRO A 129 -23.73 3.42 4.99
CA PRO A 129 -23.76 2.70 6.25
C PRO A 129 -22.55 3.11 7.10
N ASP A 130 -22.76 3.09 8.42
CA ASP A 130 -21.88 3.48 9.52
C ASP A 130 -20.59 2.64 9.62
N LEU A 131 -20.01 2.25 8.49
CA LEU A 131 -18.70 1.63 8.31
C LEU A 131 -17.61 2.67 8.61
N GLN A 132 -17.55 2.97 9.90
CA GLN A 132 -16.41 3.36 10.71
C GLN A 132 -15.77 4.72 10.36
N LYS A 133 -16.32 5.76 10.98
CA LYS A 133 -15.52 6.94 11.34
C LYS A 133 -14.27 6.45 12.09
N MET A 134 -13.10 6.70 11.52
CA MET A 134 -11.81 6.39 12.14
C MET A 134 -11.79 6.95 13.58
N SER A 135 -11.36 6.15 14.55
CA SER A 135 -11.31 6.58 15.94
C SER A 135 -10.41 7.81 16.09
N GLU A 136 -10.64 8.63 17.11
CA GLU A 136 -9.76 9.78 17.39
C GLU A 136 -8.30 9.36 17.60
N ALA A 137 -8.07 8.20 18.23
CA ALA A 137 -6.75 7.65 18.44
C ALA A 137 -6.08 7.22 17.13
N ASP A 138 -6.81 6.55 16.24
CA ASP A 138 -6.32 6.19 14.90
C ASP A 138 -6.04 7.43 14.05
N ARG A 139 -6.90 8.46 14.17
CA ARG A 139 -6.72 9.74 13.48
C ARG A 139 -5.44 10.44 13.92
N ALA A 140 -5.21 10.53 15.22
CA ALA A 140 -4.01 11.13 15.79
C ALA A 140 -2.76 10.32 15.39
N THR A 141 -2.83 8.99 15.44
CA THR A 141 -1.74 8.10 15.02
C THR A 141 -1.41 8.29 13.55
N ARG A 142 -2.41 8.26 12.67
CA ARG A 142 -2.26 8.52 11.24
C ARG A 142 -1.57 9.86 10.98
N LEU A 143 -2.02 10.94 11.64
CA LEU A 143 -1.44 12.27 11.50
C LEU A 143 0.04 12.31 11.91
N ALA A 144 0.39 11.69 13.05
CA ALA A 144 1.76 11.64 13.54
C ALA A 144 2.69 10.87 12.59
N LEU A 145 2.24 9.72 12.06
CA LEU A 145 3.01 8.94 11.09
C LEU A 145 3.12 9.66 9.73
N ALA A 146 2.04 10.29 9.27
CA ALA A 146 2.05 11.09 8.05
C ALA A 146 3.06 12.24 8.14
N ARG A 147 3.18 12.90 9.30
CA ARG A 147 4.19 13.95 9.51
C ARG A 147 5.60 13.39 9.30
N LYS A 148 5.92 12.27 9.94
CA LYS A 148 7.23 11.60 9.77
C LYS A 148 7.51 11.24 8.32
N LEU A 149 6.52 10.72 7.59
CA LEU A 149 6.65 10.41 6.17
C LEU A 149 6.92 11.66 5.33
N VAL A 150 6.16 12.73 5.55
CA VAL A 150 6.31 14.01 4.83
C VAL A 150 7.67 14.66 5.10
N ASP A 151 8.17 14.58 6.33
CA ASP A 151 9.46 15.16 6.69
C ASP A 151 10.64 14.41 6.08
N ALA A 152 10.49 13.09 5.88
CA ALA A 152 11.48 12.24 5.23
C ALA A 152 11.27 12.09 3.71
N TRP A 153 10.29 12.79 3.11
CA TRP A 153 9.90 12.58 1.72
C TRP A 153 11.07 12.87 0.75
N PRO A 154 11.42 11.94 -0.15
CA PRO A 154 12.61 12.05 -0.97
C PRO A 154 12.48 13.10 -2.08
N PRO A 155 13.59 13.59 -2.64
CA PRO A 155 13.55 14.34 -3.89
C PRO A 155 12.96 13.46 -5.00
N LEU A 156 12.16 14.04 -5.89
CA LEU A 156 11.47 13.33 -6.97
C LEU A 156 12.42 12.97 -8.13
N THR A 157 13.44 12.19 -7.82
CA THR A 157 14.43 11.68 -8.78
C THR A 157 14.15 10.21 -9.08
N PRO A 158 14.32 9.75 -10.34
CA PRO A 158 14.04 8.35 -10.68
C PRO A 158 14.92 7.38 -9.90
N GLY A 159 14.38 6.20 -9.60
CA GLY A 159 15.13 5.12 -8.92
C GLY A 159 14.61 4.82 -7.53
N MET A 160 15.44 4.11 -6.73
CA MET A 160 15.05 3.61 -5.42
C MET A 160 15.50 4.57 -4.31
N HIS A 161 14.57 4.99 -3.47
CA HIS A 161 14.80 5.81 -2.28
C HIS A 161 14.51 4.98 -1.06
N THR A 162 15.37 5.04 -0.04
CA THR A 162 15.13 4.31 1.22
C THR A 162 14.98 5.29 2.37
N LEU A 163 13.85 5.18 3.07
CA LEU A 163 13.53 5.95 4.26
C LEU A 163 13.48 4.99 5.45
N HIS A 164 14.19 5.32 6.53
CA HIS A 164 14.24 4.50 7.74
C HIS A 164 13.53 5.22 8.89
N PHE A 165 12.71 4.48 9.63
CA PHE A 165 12.03 4.98 10.82
C PHE A 165 12.22 3.97 11.96
N ASP A 166 13.06 4.34 12.94
CA ASP A 166 13.31 3.53 14.12
C ASP A 166 12.23 3.78 15.19
N LEU A 167 11.88 2.73 15.93
CA LEU A 167 11.09 2.85 17.15
C LEU A 167 11.99 3.21 18.33
N ALA A 168 11.53 4.14 19.16
CA ALA A 168 12.20 4.45 20.42
C ALA A 168 12.13 3.24 21.36
N GLN A 169 13.16 3.07 22.20
CA GLN A 169 13.27 1.93 23.14
C GLN A 169 12.05 1.77 24.07
N GLY A 170 11.33 2.86 24.37
CA GLY A 170 10.11 2.83 25.19
C GLY A 170 8.86 2.30 24.49
N ASP A 171 8.86 2.20 23.16
CA ASP A 171 7.76 1.63 22.37
C ASP A 171 7.97 0.11 22.14
N CYS A 172 9.14 -0.44 22.47
CA CYS A 172 9.51 -1.84 22.29
C CYS A 172 8.69 -2.78 23.18
N GLY A 173 8.10 -3.83 22.59
CA GLY A 173 7.47 -4.90 23.38
C GLY A 173 8.52 -5.64 24.20
N ALA A 174 8.16 -6.13 25.39
CA ALA A 174 9.06 -6.81 26.33
C ALA A 174 9.82 -8.05 25.77
N ALA A 175 9.50 -8.48 24.55
CA ALA A 175 10.11 -9.63 23.87
C ALA A 175 11.19 -9.26 22.82
N SER A 176 11.39 -7.99 22.46
CA SER A 176 12.41 -7.61 21.47
C SER A 176 13.74 -7.24 22.14
N SER A 177 14.78 -8.04 21.92
CA SER A 177 16.14 -7.75 22.41
C SER A 177 16.95 -6.80 21.49
N GLY A 178 16.37 -6.35 20.37
CA GLY A 178 17.04 -5.55 19.34
C GLY A 178 16.29 -4.27 18.92
N SER A 179 16.95 -3.45 18.11
CA SER A 179 16.34 -2.24 17.51
C SER A 179 15.20 -2.63 16.59
N GLN A 180 14.02 -2.09 16.82
CA GLN A 180 12.87 -2.29 15.93
C GLN A 180 12.74 -1.13 14.96
N ARG A 181 12.58 -1.43 13.68
CA ARG A 181 12.52 -0.42 12.63
C ARG A 181 11.61 -0.81 11.48
N ILE A 182 11.08 0.22 10.82
CA ILE A 182 10.42 0.09 9.53
C ILE A 182 11.27 0.80 8.47
N SER A 183 11.39 0.21 7.29
CA SER A 183 12.08 0.82 6.14
C SER A 183 11.15 0.87 4.95
N LEU A 184 10.92 2.08 4.43
CA LEU A 184 10.20 2.29 3.17
C LEU A 184 11.22 2.36 2.04
N MET A 185 11.17 1.41 1.11
CA MET A 185 11.90 1.46 -0.16
C MET A 185 10.94 1.93 -1.25
N LEU A 186 11.04 3.20 -1.62
CA LEU A 186 10.16 3.83 -2.60
C LEU A 186 10.85 3.92 -3.97
N GLY A 187 10.38 3.13 -4.92
CA GLY A 187 10.82 3.14 -6.31
C GLY A 187 10.05 4.17 -7.12
N LEU A 188 10.71 5.26 -7.51
CA LEU A 188 10.12 6.29 -8.37
C LEU A 188 10.37 5.96 -9.85
N GLY A 189 9.34 5.49 -10.54
CA GLY A 189 9.42 5.03 -11.93
C GLY A 189 8.27 4.10 -12.31
N ASP A 190 8.28 3.63 -13.57
CA ASP A 190 7.29 2.67 -14.02
C ASP A 190 7.52 1.30 -13.37
N VAL A 191 6.43 0.65 -12.97
CA VAL A 191 6.46 -0.71 -12.42
C VAL A 191 7.00 -1.72 -13.42
N ALA A 192 6.75 -1.52 -14.71
CA ALA A 192 7.29 -2.38 -15.77
C ALA A 192 8.82 -2.33 -15.86
N ASP A 193 9.44 -1.21 -15.44
CA ASP A 193 10.89 -1.03 -15.47
C ASP A 193 11.56 -1.44 -14.14
N LEU A 194 10.93 -1.11 -13.01
CA LEU A 194 11.53 -1.31 -11.69
C LEU A 194 11.30 -2.72 -11.15
N LEU A 195 10.10 -3.30 -11.30
CA LEU A 195 9.75 -4.60 -10.75
C LEU A 195 10.66 -5.74 -11.25
N PRO A 196 11.02 -5.82 -12.55
CA PRO A 196 11.95 -6.84 -13.04
C PRO A 196 13.36 -6.74 -12.45
N ARG A 197 13.77 -5.55 -11.97
CA ARG A 197 15.10 -5.28 -11.43
C ARG A 197 15.20 -5.54 -9.93
N LEU A 198 14.07 -5.64 -9.24
CA LEU A 198 14.05 -5.96 -7.81
C LEU A 198 14.60 -7.37 -7.58
N VAL A 199 15.42 -7.52 -6.54
CA VAL A 199 15.85 -8.81 -5.99
C VAL A 199 15.44 -8.80 -4.52
N ALA A 200 14.43 -9.59 -4.19
CA ALA A 200 13.87 -9.64 -2.85
C ALA A 200 13.14 -10.97 -2.62
N SER A 201 12.96 -11.30 -1.34
CA SER A 201 12.07 -12.35 -0.86
C SER A 201 10.89 -11.66 -0.15
N VAL A 202 9.72 -11.66 -0.78
CA VAL A 202 8.52 -10.90 -0.40
C VAL A 202 7.54 -11.82 0.31
N ASP A 203 7.16 -11.46 1.52
CA ASP A 203 6.21 -12.21 2.35
C ASP A 203 4.75 -11.87 2.04
N ALA A 204 4.48 -10.63 1.63
CA ALA A 204 3.13 -10.18 1.28
C ALA A 204 3.15 -9.16 0.12
N PHE A 205 2.28 -9.36 -0.85
CA PHE A 205 2.07 -8.45 -1.97
C PHE A 205 0.77 -7.67 -1.80
N TYR A 206 0.86 -6.35 -1.89
CA TYR A 206 -0.26 -5.43 -1.99
C TYR A 206 -0.38 -5.02 -3.45
N LEU A 207 -1.22 -5.73 -4.22
CA LEU A 207 -1.47 -5.33 -5.60
C LEU A 207 -2.53 -4.24 -5.60
N ASP A 208 -2.04 -3.03 -5.37
CA ASP A 208 -2.82 -1.79 -5.37
C ASP A 208 -2.41 -0.88 -6.52
N GLY A 209 -3.36 -0.06 -6.93
CA GLY A 209 -3.28 0.89 -8.01
C GLY A 209 -4.64 1.10 -8.67
N PHE A 210 -4.69 1.99 -9.65
CA PHE A 210 -5.92 2.31 -10.38
C PHE A 210 -6.51 1.08 -11.07
N ALA A 211 -7.81 1.14 -11.33
CA ALA A 211 -8.55 0.02 -11.91
C ALA A 211 -7.86 -0.54 -13.18
N PRO A 212 -7.90 -1.86 -13.43
CA PRO A 212 -7.30 -2.44 -14.64
C PRO A 212 -7.75 -1.77 -15.95
N ALA A 213 -9.00 -1.28 -16.00
CA ALA A 213 -9.51 -0.54 -17.15
C ALA A 213 -8.86 0.84 -17.35
N LYS A 214 -8.35 1.46 -16.28
CA LYS A 214 -7.76 2.81 -16.27
C LYS A 214 -6.23 2.80 -16.23
N ASN A 215 -5.61 1.72 -15.78
CA ASN A 215 -4.16 1.53 -15.79
C ASN A 215 -3.76 0.11 -16.25
N PRO A 216 -4.01 -0.26 -17.52
CA PRO A 216 -3.81 -1.62 -18.00
C PRO A 216 -2.35 -2.10 -17.90
N HIS A 217 -1.38 -1.19 -18.01
CA HIS A 217 0.05 -1.51 -17.95
C HIS A 217 0.47 -2.09 -16.60
N MET A 218 -0.09 -1.59 -15.49
CA MET A 218 0.19 -2.10 -14.16
C MET A 218 -0.34 -3.52 -13.95
N TRP A 219 -1.45 -3.86 -14.59
CA TRP A 219 -2.11 -5.16 -14.50
C TRP A 219 -1.74 -6.09 -15.66
N ASP A 220 -0.65 -5.78 -16.36
CA ASP A 220 -0.13 -6.61 -17.43
C ASP A 220 0.11 -8.05 -16.93
N SER A 221 -0.46 -9.02 -17.64
CA SER A 221 -0.37 -10.43 -17.24
C SER A 221 1.06 -10.95 -17.31
N GLY A 222 1.88 -10.43 -18.23
CA GLY A 222 3.30 -10.74 -18.35
C GLY A 222 4.11 -10.24 -17.15
N LEU A 223 3.74 -9.09 -16.59
CA LEU A 223 4.34 -8.53 -15.38
C LEU A 223 3.91 -9.32 -14.13
N LEU A 224 2.60 -9.52 -13.95
CA LEU A 224 2.04 -10.20 -12.77
C LEU A 224 2.43 -11.68 -12.69
N SER A 225 2.53 -12.37 -13.83
CA SER A 225 2.97 -13.78 -13.89
C SER A 225 4.42 -13.99 -13.43
N ARG A 226 5.22 -12.91 -13.31
CA ARG A 226 6.61 -12.94 -12.85
C ARG A 226 6.79 -12.57 -11.38
N LEU A 227 5.69 -12.34 -10.63
CA LEU A 227 5.76 -12.05 -9.19
C LEU A 227 6.35 -13.21 -8.38
N ASN A 228 6.23 -14.44 -8.89
CA ASN A 228 6.81 -15.64 -8.29
C ASN A 228 8.33 -15.55 -8.03
N ARG A 229 9.06 -14.80 -8.87
CA ARG A 229 10.50 -14.56 -8.72
C ARG A 229 10.85 -13.83 -7.42
N LEU A 230 9.90 -13.07 -6.89
CA LEU A 230 10.06 -12.29 -5.66
C LEU A 230 9.36 -12.96 -4.48
N ALA A 231 8.58 -14.03 -4.67
CA ALA A 231 7.76 -14.61 -3.62
C ALA A 231 8.62 -15.43 -2.65
N ALA A 232 8.57 -15.09 -1.37
CA ALA A 232 9.06 -15.95 -0.30
C ALA A 232 8.20 -17.23 -0.19
N PRO A 233 8.69 -18.29 0.47
CA PRO A 233 7.82 -19.41 0.90
C PRO A 233 6.60 -18.88 1.66
N ASP A 234 5.42 -19.45 1.35
CA ASP A 234 4.14 -19.05 1.94
C ASP A 234 3.76 -17.57 1.74
N SER A 235 4.36 -16.89 0.75
CA SER A 235 4.02 -15.51 0.40
C SER A 235 2.54 -15.37 0.07
N THR A 236 1.93 -14.26 0.43
CA THR A 236 0.52 -14.00 0.14
C THR A 236 0.35 -12.79 -0.77
N VAL A 237 -0.77 -12.74 -1.46
CA VAL A 237 -1.17 -11.61 -2.30
C VAL A 237 -2.57 -11.18 -1.86
N ALA A 238 -2.80 -9.88 -1.77
CA ALA A 238 -4.14 -9.32 -1.65
C ALA A 238 -4.37 -8.20 -2.66
N THR A 239 -5.57 -8.17 -3.23
CA THR A 239 -6.00 -7.12 -4.14
C THR A 239 -7.51 -6.93 -4.11
N TRP A 240 -7.95 -5.69 -4.29
CA TRP A 240 -9.36 -5.38 -4.44
C TRP A 240 -9.93 -5.82 -5.80
N SER A 241 -9.08 -6.09 -6.80
CA SER A 241 -9.49 -6.44 -8.15
C SER A 241 -9.89 -7.92 -8.26
N CYS A 242 -11.07 -8.21 -8.84
CA CYS A 242 -11.51 -9.57 -9.18
C CYS A 242 -11.43 -9.87 -10.69
N ALA A 243 -10.67 -9.07 -11.45
CA ALA A 243 -10.57 -9.24 -12.88
C ALA A 243 -9.96 -10.62 -13.23
N ARG A 244 -10.55 -11.30 -14.23
CA ARG A 244 -10.10 -12.63 -14.67
C ARG A 244 -8.62 -12.63 -15.04
N ALA A 245 -8.14 -11.62 -15.75
CA ALA A 245 -6.73 -11.50 -16.14
C ALA A 245 -5.78 -11.51 -14.94
N VAL A 246 -6.15 -10.85 -13.84
CA VAL A 246 -5.35 -10.80 -12.60
C VAL A 246 -5.30 -12.18 -11.95
N ARG A 247 -6.46 -12.84 -11.80
CA ARG A 247 -6.53 -14.20 -11.25
C ARG A 247 -5.69 -15.17 -12.08
N ASP A 248 -5.88 -15.16 -13.41
CA ASP A 248 -5.23 -16.11 -14.31
C ASP A 248 -3.70 -15.87 -14.33
N ALA A 249 -3.24 -14.61 -14.22
CA ALA A 249 -1.82 -14.28 -14.07
C ALA A 249 -1.22 -14.75 -12.73
N LEU A 250 -1.94 -14.57 -11.61
CA LEU A 250 -1.52 -15.06 -10.29
C LEU A 250 -1.44 -16.60 -10.26
N THR A 251 -2.41 -17.28 -10.84
CA THR A 251 -2.38 -18.74 -10.99
C THR A 251 -1.18 -19.18 -11.82
N THR A 252 -0.87 -18.46 -12.91
CA THR A 252 0.32 -18.73 -13.74
C THR A 252 1.62 -18.53 -12.95
N ALA A 253 1.66 -17.53 -12.08
CA ALA A 253 2.78 -17.32 -11.14
C ALA A 253 2.87 -18.40 -10.05
N GLY A 254 1.93 -19.35 -9.95
CA GLY A 254 1.98 -20.40 -8.92
C GLY A 254 1.35 -19.99 -7.59
N PHE A 255 0.44 -19.02 -7.60
CA PHE A 255 -0.41 -18.73 -6.44
C PHE A 255 -1.73 -19.50 -6.53
N GLU A 256 -2.15 -20.08 -5.42
CA GLU A 256 -3.52 -20.54 -5.22
C GLU A 256 -4.41 -19.34 -4.90
N VAL A 257 -5.31 -19.00 -5.81
CA VAL A 257 -6.16 -17.80 -5.71
C VAL A 257 -7.53 -18.16 -5.15
N GLU A 258 -7.98 -17.39 -4.17
CA GLU A 258 -9.30 -17.51 -3.55
C GLU A 258 -10.06 -16.18 -3.65
N ARG A 259 -11.35 -16.29 -3.96
CA ARG A 259 -12.27 -15.16 -3.94
C ARG A 259 -12.91 -15.06 -2.56
N ILE A 260 -12.78 -13.91 -1.92
CA ILE A 260 -13.31 -13.64 -0.58
C ILE A 260 -14.28 -12.44 -0.62
N PRO A 261 -15.13 -12.26 0.40
CA PRO A 261 -15.98 -11.07 0.49
C PRO A 261 -15.16 -9.79 0.36
N GLY A 262 -15.66 -8.83 -0.42
CA GLY A 262 -14.98 -7.56 -0.64
C GLY A 262 -15.30 -6.53 0.45
N PHE A 263 -14.63 -5.38 0.36
CA PHE A 263 -14.82 -4.26 1.27
C PHE A 263 -15.88 -3.27 0.76
N ALA A 264 -16.71 -2.76 1.67
CA ALA A 264 -17.78 -1.80 1.41
C ALA A 264 -18.76 -2.30 0.31
N TYR A 265 -18.91 -1.55 -0.78
CA TYR A 265 -19.85 -1.88 -1.87
C TYR A 265 -19.31 -2.96 -2.82
N LYS A 266 -18.04 -3.36 -2.71
CA LYS A 266 -17.47 -4.40 -3.56
C LYS A 266 -17.86 -5.78 -3.03
N HIS A 267 -18.56 -6.56 -3.84
CA HIS A 267 -19.01 -7.89 -3.44
C HIS A 267 -17.87 -8.87 -3.16
N ASN A 268 -16.75 -8.73 -3.88
CA ASN A 268 -15.64 -9.69 -3.79
C ASN A 268 -14.29 -8.98 -3.94
N MET A 269 -13.26 -9.59 -3.36
CA MET A 269 -11.85 -9.30 -3.59
C MET A 269 -11.06 -10.61 -3.74
N LEU A 270 -9.77 -10.52 -4.07
CA LEU A 270 -8.91 -11.70 -4.21
C LEU A 270 -7.85 -11.72 -3.11
N ARG A 271 -7.66 -12.91 -2.54
CA ARG A 271 -6.44 -13.29 -1.83
C ARG A 271 -5.77 -14.45 -2.54
N ALA A 272 -4.46 -14.58 -2.42
CA ALA A 272 -3.75 -15.73 -2.95
C ALA A 272 -2.59 -16.13 -2.05
N VAL A 273 -2.24 -17.42 -2.06
CA VAL A 273 -1.10 -17.96 -1.32
C VAL A 273 -0.14 -18.61 -2.30
N TYR A 274 1.15 -18.30 -2.19
CA TYR A 274 2.19 -18.84 -3.04
C TYR A 274 2.41 -20.31 -2.71
N LYS A 275 2.04 -21.18 -3.65
CA LYS A 275 2.17 -22.63 -3.58
C LYS A 275 2.69 -23.13 -4.92
N PRO A 276 3.98 -22.86 -5.21
CA PRO A 276 4.55 -23.24 -6.49
C PRO A 276 4.51 -24.76 -6.63
N ARG A 277 4.14 -25.24 -7.83
CA ARG A 277 4.21 -26.67 -8.17
C ARG A 277 5.64 -27.22 -8.13
N PHE A 278 6.62 -26.33 -8.25
CA PHE A 278 8.04 -26.64 -8.23
C PHE A 278 8.80 -25.46 -7.60
N THR A 279 9.56 -25.74 -6.54
CA THR A 279 10.47 -24.77 -5.93
C THR A 279 11.87 -25.01 -6.47
N PRO A 280 12.38 -24.16 -7.38
CA PRO A 280 13.77 -24.29 -7.82
C PRO A 280 14.71 -24.05 -6.62
N PRO A 281 15.85 -24.76 -6.54
CA PRO A 281 16.84 -24.51 -5.49
C PRO A 281 17.32 -23.06 -5.55
N LEU A 282 17.45 -22.42 -4.39
CA LEU A 282 17.97 -21.06 -4.28
C LEU A 282 19.35 -21.00 -4.94
N GLN A 283 19.56 -20.02 -5.84
CA GLN A 283 20.90 -19.76 -6.35
C GLN A 283 21.80 -19.30 -5.19
N ALA A 284 23.04 -19.79 -5.16
CA ALA A 284 24.00 -19.42 -4.12
C ALA A 284 24.16 -17.89 -4.04
N GLY A 285 23.92 -17.31 -2.86
CA GLY A 285 24.05 -15.87 -2.60
C GLY A 285 22.74 -15.09 -2.42
N GLY A 286 21.57 -15.74 -2.50
CA GLY A 286 20.29 -15.11 -2.12
C GLY A 286 20.06 -15.20 -0.60
N TRP A 287 20.09 -14.05 0.08
CA TRP A 287 19.72 -13.90 1.49
C TRP A 287 18.21 -13.65 1.66
#